data_AF-A0A0S7XJI3-F1
#
_entry.id   AF-A0A0S7XJI3-F1
#
_cell.length_a   1.000
_cell.length_b   1.000
_cell.length_c   1.000
_cell.angle_alpha   90.00
_cell.angle_beta   90.00
_cell.angle_gamma   90.00
#
_symmetry.space_group_name_H-M   'P 1'
#
loop_
_entity.id
_entity.type
_entity.pdbx_description
1 polymer ?
#
loop_
_entity_poly.entity_id
_entity_poly.type
_entity_poly.pdbx_seq_one_letter_code
_entity_poly.pdbx_strand_id
1 'polypeptide(L)'
;MPTVDFNRLLAGAQDIAEAVKRMADSLAYVRFPEKKMEIITEEGLIVVGTAGNDIYEYPVPPLLIVDGGGDDTYHFSGYPEKYPLSAIIDVSGNDRYVSTDTTKPGIGGAVSGMSVVIDKTGDDYYQGTTITQGCGIFGVGILLDNEGDDTYAAESYSQGCGAFGVGIMADSSGNDSLYCVVLSQGFGYSKGCGLLINYEGDDKYIAEDDTIINPSSQTKEHNASLAQGVGFGKRADYIDGHSWAGGVGILCDLKGDDYYSAGLFAQGCAYWFSVGMLLDGEGDDSYKGVWYVQGSGAHFAVGYLDDFGGNDSYHATMNMAIGAGHDFTIGYLNERGGNDIYNAPNLSLGGGNANGIGIFHDHSGDDVYTTQGGTTLGRANVSKKGPREFLHVFGIFIDGGGNDKYNEPYAKSNTRWISPKTDPEGTNPYEIGVGIDR
;
A
#
# COMPACT_ATOMS: atom_id res chain seq x y z
N MET A 1 2.37 12.47 29.55
CA MET A 1 2.93 11.62 28.48
C MET A 1 4.10 12.36 27.86
N PRO A 2 5.22 11.71 27.54
CA PRO A 2 6.26 12.35 26.75
C PRO A 2 5.66 12.81 25.41
N THR A 3 5.97 14.03 25.00
CA THR A 3 5.53 14.61 23.73
C THR A 3 6.52 14.21 22.63
N VAL A 4 6.05 13.61 21.54
CA VAL A 4 6.88 13.31 20.36
C VAL A 4 7.04 14.60 19.54
N ASP A 5 8.28 14.98 19.26
CA ASP A 5 8.61 16.06 18.33
C ASP A 5 8.89 15.46 16.95
N PHE A 6 7.86 15.44 16.10
CA PHE A 6 7.94 14.86 14.76
C PHE A 6 8.99 15.53 13.87
N ASN A 7 9.22 16.83 14.02
CA ASN A 7 10.21 17.53 13.20
C ASN A 7 11.62 17.04 13.53
N ARG A 8 11.92 16.85 14.82
CA ARG A 8 13.21 16.31 15.26
C ARG A 8 13.37 14.84 14.92
N LEU A 9 12.29 14.05 15.05
CA LEU A 9 12.29 12.64 14.65
C LEU A 9 12.64 12.51 13.16
N LEU A 10 11.95 13.25 12.29
CA LEU A 10 12.18 13.18 10.83
C LEU A 10 13.55 13.71 10.42
N ALA A 11 14.01 14.81 11.02
CA ALA A 11 15.36 15.33 10.75
C ALA A 11 16.45 14.33 11.17
N GLY A 12 16.32 13.73 12.36
CA GLY A 12 17.26 12.70 12.80
C GLY A 12 17.22 11.44 11.92
N ALA A 13 16.04 11.06 11.41
CA ALA A 13 15.90 9.92 10.53
C ALA A 13 16.60 10.14 9.19
N GLN A 14 16.52 11.35 8.63
CA GLN A 14 17.25 11.72 7.43
C GLN A 14 18.76 11.63 7.65
N ASP A 15 19.26 12.20 8.75
CA ASP A 15 20.69 12.15 9.08
C ASP A 15 21.20 10.71 9.27
N ILE A 16 20.42 9.86 9.97
CA ILE A 16 20.77 8.46 10.21
C ILE A 16 20.69 7.64 8.93
N ALA A 17 19.61 7.75 8.16
CA ALA A 17 19.46 7.02 6.90
C ALA A 17 20.60 7.36 5.93
N GLU A 18 20.98 8.64 5.81
CA GLU A 18 22.12 9.06 5.00
C GLU A 18 23.45 8.49 5.52
N ALA A 19 23.65 8.46 6.85
CA ALA A 19 24.87 7.90 7.44
C ALA A 19 24.99 6.38 7.21
N VAL A 20 23.90 5.64 7.42
CA VAL A 20 23.83 4.18 7.21
C VAL A 20 24.02 3.87 5.72
N LYS A 21 23.34 4.60 4.82
CA LYS A 21 23.52 4.43 3.37
C LYS A 21 24.97 4.70 2.93
N ARG A 22 25.59 5.80 3.37
CA ARG A 22 27.01 6.08 3.05
C ARG A 22 27.94 4.98 3.54
N MET A 23 27.63 4.38 4.68
CA MET A 23 28.37 3.23 5.17
C MET A 23 28.20 2.04 4.24
N ALA A 24 26.97 1.66 3.88
CA ALA A 24 26.67 0.57 2.95
C ALA A 24 27.35 0.75 1.58
N ASP A 25 27.34 1.97 1.03
CA ASP A 25 28.03 2.33 -0.21
C ASP A 25 29.57 2.14 -0.10
N SER A 26 30.12 2.27 1.11
CA SER A 26 31.57 2.14 1.38
C SER A 26 32.02 0.70 1.63
N LEU A 27 31.11 -0.22 2.01
CA LEU A 27 31.47 -1.60 2.42
C LEU A 27 32.06 -2.42 1.27
N ALA A 28 31.74 -2.09 0.01
CA ALA A 28 32.34 -2.72 -1.17
C ALA A 28 33.88 -2.61 -1.23
N TYR A 29 34.49 -1.72 -0.43
CA TYR A 29 35.93 -1.46 -0.39
C TYR A 29 36.59 -1.92 0.92
N VAL A 30 35.85 -2.59 1.80
CA VAL A 30 36.29 -3.00 3.13
C VAL A 30 36.59 -4.50 3.15
N ARG A 31 37.60 -4.90 3.92
CA ARG A 31 37.85 -6.32 4.23
C ARG A 31 37.23 -6.65 5.58
N PHE A 32 36.30 -7.59 5.58
CA PHE A 32 35.64 -8.09 6.79
C PHE A 32 36.55 -9.03 7.61
N PRO A 33 36.35 -9.09 8.94
CA PRO A 33 37.13 -9.95 9.83
C PRO A 33 36.86 -11.44 9.55
N GLU A 34 37.80 -12.31 9.94
CA GLU A 34 37.61 -13.77 9.86
C GLU A 34 36.68 -14.32 10.95
N LYS A 35 36.29 -13.47 11.91
CA LYS A 35 35.40 -13.82 13.03
C LYS A 35 34.54 -12.62 13.40
N LYS A 36 33.26 -12.86 13.65
CA LYS A 36 32.33 -11.88 14.17
C LYS A 36 32.89 -11.17 15.40
N MET A 37 32.77 -9.84 15.43
CA MET A 37 33.23 -8.97 16.51
C MET A 37 32.05 -8.22 17.14
N GLU A 38 32.03 -8.17 18.47
CA GLU A 38 31.02 -7.45 19.24
C GLU A 38 31.68 -6.32 20.03
N ILE A 39 31.15 -5.10 19.88
CA ILE A 39 31.68 -3.88 20.47
C ILE A 39 30.57 -3.22 21.27
N ILE A 40 30.69 -3.23 22.59
CA ILE A 40 29.73 -2.56 23.48
C ILE A 40 30.12 -1.09 23.58
N THR A 41 29.20 -0.20 23.20
CA THR A 41 29.34 1.25 23.34
C THR A 41 28.41 1.80 24.43
N GLU A 42 28.50 3.11 24.68
CA GLU A 42 27.53 3.75 25.59
C GLU A 42 26.13 3.76 24.98
N GLU A 43 26.02 3.84 23.65
CA GLU A 43 24.79 3.95 22.87
C GLU A 43 24.14 2.60 22.56
N GLY A 44 24.93 1.53 22.43
CA GLY A 44 24.43 0.17 22.20
C GLY A 44 25.48 -0.80 21.67
N LEU A 45 25.06 -2.01 21.33
CA LEU A 45 25.93 -3.05 20.77
C LEU A 45 26.16 -2.79 19.28
N ILE A 46 27.42 -2.72 18.86
CA ILE A 46 27.81 -2.76 17.45
C ILE A 46 28.36 -4.15 17.16
N VAL A 47 27.87 -4.78 16.09
CA VAL A 47 28.30 -6.10 15.62
C VAL A 47 28.91 -5.94 14.23
N VAL A 48 30.10 -6.50 14.03
CA VAL A 48 30.74 -6.62 12.71
C VAL A 48 30.82 -8.10 12.38
N GLY A 49 30.07 -8.51 11.36
CA GLY A 49 30.00 -9.86 10.80
C GLY A 49 31.25 -10.28 10.05
N THR A 50 31.20 -11.45 9.45
CA THR A 50 32.26 -11.96 8.58
C THR A 50 31.90 -11.76 7.11
N ALA A 51 32.41 -12.61 6.22
CA ALA A 51 31.99 -12.67 4.82
C ALA A 51 31.56 -14.10 4.47
N GLY A 52 31.07 -14.80 5.48
CA GLY A 52 30.48 -16.12 5.41
C GLY A 52 29.46 -16.24 6.53
N ASN A 53 28.73 -17.34 6.52
CA ASN A 53 27.51 -17.48 7.29
C ASN A 53 27.73 -17.30 8.81
N ASP A 54 27.09 -16.28 9.36
CA ASP A 54 26.96 -15.95 10.76
C ASP A 54 25.50 -16.14 11.25
N ILE A 55 25.32 -16.02 12.57
CA ILE A 55 24.01 -16.04 13.23
C ILE A 55 23.95 -14.87 14.20
N TYR A 56 22.94 -14.03 14.06
CA TYR A 56 22.68 -12.85 14.87
C TYR A 56 21.44 -13.06 15.75
N GLU A 57 21.66 -13.66 16.92
CA GLU A 57 20.62 -13.85 17.93
C GLU A 57 20.87 -12.96 19.15
N TYR A 58 19.97 -12.00 19.36
CA TYR A 58 20.09 -11.04 20.46
C TYR A 58 18.77 -10.85 21.21
N PRO A 59 18.82 -10.72 22.55
CA PRO A 59 17.62 -10.50 23.36
C PRO A 59 16.99 -9.10 23.15
N VAL A 60 17.81 -8.15 22.70
CA VAL A 60 17.43 -6.79 22.33
C VAL A 60 18.16 -6.43 21.03
N PRO A 61 17.56 -5.61 20.14
CA PRO A 61 18.20 -5.20 18.90
C PRO A 61 19.57 -4.53 19.15
N PRO A 62 20.64 -4.92 18.44
CA PRO A 62 21.89 -4.17 18.40
C PRO A 62 21.67 -2.74 17.87
N LEU A 63 22.58 -1.84 18.19
CA LEU A 63 22.59 -0.49 17.62
C LEU A 63 22.88 -0.54 16.11
N LEU A 64 23.86 -1.37 15.73
CA LEU A 64 24.32 -1.51 14.37
C LEU A 64 24.87 -2.93 14.16
N ILE A 65 24.41 -3.60 13.11
CA ILE A 65 25.03 -4.80 12.54
C ILE A 65 25.59 -4.41 11.17
N VAL A 66 26.82 -4.81 10.90
CA VAL A 66 27.50 -4.62 9.61
C VAL A 66 28.03 -5.98 9.22
N ASP A 67 27.41 -6.59 8.22
CA ASP A 67 27.82 -7.88 7.73
C ASP A 67 28.48 -7.77 6.36
N GLY A 68 29.44 -8.65 6.09
CA GLY A 68 30.19 -8.69 4.85
C GLY A 68 29.68 -9.73 3.87
N GLY A 69 28.67 -10.49 4.28
CA GLY A 69 27.92 -11.44 3.48
C GLY A 69 28.03 -12.88 3.96
N GLY A 70 27.44 -13.81 3.23
CA GLY A 70 27.19 -15.18 3.66
C GLY A 70 25.69 -15.45 3.64
N ASP A 71 25.26 -16.71 3.77
CA ASP A 71 23.82 -16.98 3.97
C ASP A 71 23.54 -16.95 5.48
N ASP A 72 23.07 -15.80 5.94
CA ASP A 72 23.02 -15.39 7.33
C ASP A 72 21.65 -15.56 7.96
N THR A 73 21.59 -15.50 9.29
CA THR A 73 20.31 -15.51 10.01
C THR A 73 20.28 -14.46 11.10
N TYR A 74 19.38 -13.50 10.92
CA TYR A 74 19.06 -12.44 11.85
C TYR A 74 17.79 -12.79 12.62
N HIS A 75 17.91 -13.04 13.93
CA HIS A 75 16.79 -13.47 14.74
C HIS A 75 16.72 -12.71 16.06
N PHE A 76 15.92 -11.65 16.07
CA PHE A 76 15.63 -10.85 17.25
C PHE A 76 14.36 -10.01 17.07
N SER A 77 13.84 -9.52 18.18
CA SER A 77 12.73 -8.55 18.20
C SER A 77 12.88 -7.69 19.44
N GLY A 78 12.44 -6.44 19.40
CA GLY A 78 12.48 -5.58 20.57
C GLY A 78 12.68 -4.11 20.28
N TYR A 79 13.03 -3.43 21.36
CA TYR A 79 13.36 -2.02 21.37
C TYR A 79 14.84 -1.91 21.76
N PRO A 80 15.63 -1.07 21.08
CA PRO A 80 16.96 -0.73 21.55
C PRO A 80 16.92 -0.19 22.98
N GLU A 81 17.79 -0.68 23.88
CA GLU A 81 17.69 -0.36 25.32
C GLU A 81 18.05 1.09 25.67
N LYS A 82 18.98 1.71 24.94
CA LYS A 82 19.61 2.97 25.32
C LYS A 82 19.40 4.08 24.31
N TYR A 83 19.82 3.85 23.06
CA TYR A 83 19.65 4.77 21.96
C TYR A 83 18.61 4.19 21.00
N PRO A 84 17.52 4.92 20.66
CA PRO A 84 16.37 4.36 19.94
C PRO A 84 16.64 4.20 18.44
N LEU A 85 17.72 3.50 18.09
CA LEU A 85 18.14 3.13 16.74
C LEU A 85 18.56 1.66 16.71
N SER A 86 18.12 0.94 15.69
CA SER A 86 18.69 -0.32 15.25
C SER A 86 19.00 -0.20 13.76
N ALA A 87 20.20 -0.59 13.34
CA ALA A 87 20.58 -0.61 11.93
C ALA A 87 21.19 -1.96 11.55
N ILE A 88 20.86 -2.45 10.36
CA ILE A 88 21.50 -3.61 9.73
C ILE A 88 21.97 -3.16 8.35
N ILE A 89 23.20 -3.52 8.01
CA ILE A 89 23.72 -3.46 6.65
C ILE A 89 24.28 -4.83 6.33
N ASP A 90 23.64 -5.56 5.42
CA ASP A 90 24.21 -6.74 4.78
C ASP A 90 24.83 -6.34 3.42
N VAL A 91 25.80 -7.12 2.95
CA VAL A 91 26.50 -6.87 1.70
C VAL A 91 26.16 -7.90 0.63
N SER A 92 25.93 -9.16 1.00
CA SER A 92 25.60 -10.21 0.04
C SER A 92 25.26 -11.56 0.69
N GLY A 93 24.28 -12.26 0.15
CA GLY A 93 24.03 -13.67 0.41
C GLY A 93 22.56 -13.91 0.69
N ASN A 94 22.15 -15.18 0.77
CA ASN A 94 20.72 -15.51 0.85
C ASN A 94 20.29 -15.59 2.31
N ASP A 95 19.78 -14.48 2.83
CA ASP A 95 19.63 -14.22 4.24
C ASP A 95 18.24 -14.48 4.78
N ARG A 96 18.19 -14.59 6.11
CA ARG A 96 16.94 -14.85 6.83
C ARG A 96 16.76 -13.85 7.97
N TYR A 97 15.81 -12.95 7.78
CA TYR A 97 15.41 -11.94 8.76
C TYR A 97 14.15 -12.38 9.49
N VAL A 98 14.29 -12.89 10.73
CA VAL A 98 13.22 -13.57 11.46
C VAL A 98 12.84 -12.82 12.74
N SER A 99 11.57 -12.43 12.85
CA SER A 99 10.97 -11.75 14.00
C SER A 99 9.61 -12.33 14.38
N THR A 100 9.61 -13.33 15.26
CA THR A 100 8.39 -14.09 15.62
C THR A 100 7.73 -13.67 16.95
N ASP A 101 8.30 -12.68 17.66
CA ASP A 101 7.71 -12.16 18.90
C ASP A 101 6.50 -11.28 18.57
N THR A 102 5.31 -11.68 19.05
CA THR A 102 4.06 -10.95 18.78
C THR A 102 3.86 -9.72 19.68
N THR A 103 4.76 -9.50 20.64
CA THR A 103 4.64 -8.46 21.67
C THR A 103 5.65 -7.32 21.49
N LYS A 104 6.57 -7.45 20.52
CA LYS A 104 7.67 -6.53 20.28
C LYS A 104 7.82 -6.23 18.80
N PRO A 105 8.39 -5.06 18.43
CA PRO A 105 8.74 -4.78 17.06
C PRO A 105 9.75 -5.78 16.51
N GLY A 106 9.56 -6.18 15.26
CA GLY A 106 10.50 -6.98 14.50
C GLY A 106 11.58 -6.16 13.80
N ILE A 107 12.42 -6.85 13.04
CA ILE A 107 13.49 -6.28 12.21
C ILE A 107 12.90 -5.29 11.19
N GLY A 108 13.54 -4.12 11.03
CA GLY A 108 13.03 -3.03 10.19
C GLY A 108 11.81 -2.29 10.79
N GLY A 109 11.31 -2.69 11.96
CA GLY A 109 10.23 -2.02 12.66
C GLY A 109 10.70 -1.04 13.73
N ALA A 110 10.04 0.12 13.84
CA ALA A 110 10.39 1.17 14.77
C ALA A 110 9.19 1.68 15.57
N VAL A 111 9.35 1.76 16.90
CA VAL A 111 8.37 2.40 17.80
C VAL A 111 9.05 3.50 18.59
N SER A 112 8.62 4.76 18.42
CA SER A 112 9.25 5.92 19.08
C SER A 112 10.79 5.99 18.88
N GLY A 113 11.25 5.55 17.71
CA GLY A 113 12.67 5.40 17.38
C GLY A 113 12.87 5.22 15.88
N MET A 114 14.01 4.65 15.51
CA MET A 114 14.40 4.40 14.12
C MET A 114 14.89 2.97 13.93
N SER A 115 14.55 2.39 12.79
CA SER A 115 15.05 1.09 12.36
C SER A 115 15.42 1.19 10.88
N VAL A 116 16.63 0.79 10.51
CA VAL A 116 17.11 0.81 9.13
C VAL A 116 17.69 -0.55 8.78
N VAL A 117 17.18 -1.17 7.73
CA VAL A 117 17.75 -2.38 7.13
C VAL A 117 18.16 -2.01 5.72
N ILE A 118 19.40 -2.33 5.36
CA ILE A 118 19.91 -2.25 4.00
C ILE A 118 20.47 -3.64 3.68
N ASP A 119 19.76 -4.40 2.87
CA ASP A 119 20.33 -5.53 2.14
C ASP A 119 20.77 -5.05 0.76
N LYS A 120 21.73 -5.74 0.16
CA LYS A 120 22.33 -5.35 -1.11
C LYS A 120 22.14 -6.37 -2.21
N THR A 121 22.30 -7.66 -1.90
CA THR A 121 22.24 -8.72 -2.91
C THR A 121 21.95 -10.07 -2.26
N GLY A 122 21.04 -10.85 -2.82
CA GLY A 122 20.78 -12.22 -2.36
C GLY A 122 19.30 -12.54 -2.49
N ASP A 123 18.95 -13.83 -2.52
CA ASP A 123 17.53 -14.21 -2.45
C ASP A 123 17.15 -14.39 -0.98
N ASP A 124 16.47 -13.40 -0.42
CA ASP A 124 16.26 -13.23 1.00
C ASP A 124 14.86 -13.62 1.48
N TYR A 125 14.82 -13.98 2.76
CA TYR A 125 13.59 -14.33 3.45
C TYR A 125 13.35 -13.43 4.66
N TYR A 126 12.41 -12.50 4.50
CA TYR A 126 11.95 -11.61 5.54
C TYR A 126 10.66 -12.14 6.19
N GLN A 127 10.75 -12.56 7.44
CA GLN A 127 9.62 -13.05 8.22
C GLN A 127 9.42 -12.21 9.48
N GLY A 128 8.26 -11.56 9.62
CA GLY A 128 7.93 -10.86 10.86
C GLY A 128 6.46 -10.90 11.23
N THR A 129 6.11 -11.03 12.52
CA THR A 129 4.70 -11.03 12.91
C THR A 129 4.10 -9.62 12.84
N THR A 130 4.66 -8.66 13.59
CA THR A 130 4.10 -7.32 13.67
C THR A 130 5.16 -6.24 13.84
N ILE A 131 4.89 -5.03 13.32
CA ILE A 131 5.78 -3.86 13.41
C ILE A 131 7.17 -4.24 12.92
N THR A 132 7.30 -4.48 11.62
CA THR A 132 8.48 -5.07 10.97
C THR A 132 8.64 -4.52 9.55
N GLN A 133 9.68 -4.88 8.81
CA GLN A 133 9.80 -4.64 7.36
C GLN A 133 9.50 -3.19 6.97
N GLY A 134 10.25 -2.24 7.54
CA GLY A 134 10.09 -0.82 7.25
C GLY A 134 8.90 -0.15 7.94
N CYS A 135 8.31 -0.71 9.00
CA CYS A 135 7.19 -0.08 9.70
C CYS A 135 7.63 0.99 10.72
N GLY A 136 6.96 2.15 10.73
CA GLY A 136 7.17 3.21 11.73
C GLY A 136 5.90 3.57 12.53
N ILE A 137 5.92 3.34 13.84
CA ILE A 137 4.88 3.73 14.79
C ILE A 137 5.40 4.80 15.76
N PHE A 138 4.96 6.06 15.65
CA PHE A 138 5.62 7.18 16.34
C PHE A 138 7.13 7.26 16.06
N GLY A 139 7.60 6.61 14.99
CA GLY A 139 8.98 6.34 14.65
C GLY A 139 9.17 6.30 13.14
N VAL A 140 10.38 5.93 12.72
CA VAL A 140 10.73 5.76 11.30
C VAL A 140 11.31 4.37 11.07
N GLY A 141 10.62 3.53 10.31
CA GLY A 141 11.11 2.24 9.84
C GLY A 141 11.53 2.37 8.37
N ILE A 142 12.69 1.82 8.04
CA ILE A 142 13.23 1.78 6.68
C ILE A 142 13.76 0.37 6.42
N LEU A 143 13.30 -0.25 5.34
CA LEU A 143 13.90 -1.44 4.76
C LEU A 143 14.21 -1.15 3.30
N LEU A 144 15.47 -1.30 2.91
CA LEU A 144 15.94 -1.15 1.55
C LEU A 144 16.56 -2.49 1.15
N ASP A 145 15.95 -3.16 0.18
CA ASP A 145 16.54 -4.24 -0.57
C ASP A 145 16.90 -3.75 -1.97
N ASN A 146 17.87 -4.37 -2.62
CA ASN A 146 18.42 -3.90 -3.87
C ASN A 146 18.48 -4.98 -4.97
N GLU A 147 18.81 -6.23 -4.67
CA GLU A 147 18.93 -7.28 -5.69
C GLU A 147 18.58 -8.64 -5.10
N GLY A 148 17.57 -9.33 -5.64
CA GLY A 148 17.19 -10.64 -5.12
C GLY A 148 15.84 -11.10 -5.63
N ASP A 149 15.57 -12.41 -5.73
CA ASP A 149 14.18 -12.89 -5.78
C ASP A 149 13.68 -13.08 -4.33
N ASP A 150 13.06 -12.05 -3.74
CA ASP A 150 12.84 -11.99 -2.31
C ASP A 150 11.45 -12.44 -1.86
N THR A 151 11.38 -12.88 -0.60
CA THR A 151 10.10 -13.22 0.03
C THR A 151 9.90 -12.45 1.33
N TYR A 152 8.85 -11.62 1.33
CA TYR A 152 8.43 -10.82 2.46
C TYR A 152 7.12 -11.35 3.03
N ALA A 153 7.16 -11.95 4.22
CA ALA A 153 5.98 -12.47 4.90
C ALA A 153 5.77 -11.77 6.25
N ALA A 154 4.64 -11.10 6.41
CA ALA A 154 4.24 -10.54 7.69
C ALA A 154 2.75 -10.66 8.01
N GLU A 155 2.36 -10.49 9.27
CA GLU A 155 0.93 -10.45 9.61
C GLU A 155 0.41 -9.00 9.53
N SER A 156 1.00 -8.08 10.31
CA SER A 156 0.48 -6.71 10.37
C SER A 156 1.49 -5.63 10.69
N TYR A 157 1.18 -4.37 10.36
CA TYR A 157 2.07 -3.23 10.59
C TYR A 157 3.45 -3.52 9.98
N SER A 158 3.48 -3.69 8.67
CA SER A 158 4.64 -4.17 7.93
C SER A 158 4.78 -3.52 6.56
N GLN A 159 5.84 -3.87 5.83
CA GLN A 159 6.07 -3.53 4.43
C GLN A 159 5.78 -2.05 4.15
N GLY A 160 6.54 -1.17 4.80
CA GLY A 160 6.41 0.27 4.64
C GLY A 160 5.20 0.90 5.34
N CYS A 161 4.60 0.27 6.35
CA CYS A 161 3.49 0.86 7.11
C CYS A 161 3.91 2.06 7.99
N GLY A 162 3.22 3.19 7.88
CA GLY A 162 3.38 4.36 8.75
C GLY A 162 2.15 4.65 9.61
N ALA A 163 2.32 4.71 10.95
CA ALA A 163 1.25 5.07 11.87
C ALA A 163 1.73 6.09 12.92
N PHE A 164 1.25 7.34 12.82
CA PHE A 164 1.87 8.47 13.51
C PHE A 164 3.39 8.52 13.28
N GLY A 165 3.87 8.07 12.12
CA GLY A 165 5.28 7.83 11.83
C GLY A 165 5.48 7.63 10.34
N VAL A 166 6.70 7.26 9.96
CA VAL A 166 7.04 7.01 8.56
C VAL A 166 7.46 5.56 8.42
N GLY A 167 6.83 4.84 7.51
CA GLY A 167 7.30 3.54 7.08
C GLY A 167 7.76 3.60 5.63
N ILE A 168 8.94 3.06 5.36
CA ILE A 168 9.51 2.96 4.02
C ILE A 168 10.00 1.52 3.83
N MET A 169 9.49 0.88 2.80
CA MET A 169 10.08 -0.33 2.23
C MET A 169 10.37 -0.03 0.76
N ALA A 170 11.58 -0.35 0.31
CA ALA A 170 11.94 -0.24 -1.09
C ALA A 170 12.69 -1.49 -1.54
N ASP A 171 12.30 -2.04 -2.67
CA ASP A 171 13.02 -3.06 -3.43
C ASP A 171 13.43 -2.48 -4.79
N SER A 172 14.58 -2.90 -5.33
CA SER A 172 15.09 -2.36 -6.58
C SER A 172 15.11 -3.36 -7.75
N SER A 173 15.21 -4.66 -7.51
CA SER A 173 15.15 -5.66 -8.59
C SER A 173 14.95 -7.06 -8.05
N GLY A 174 14.03 -7.80 -8.66
CA GLY A 174 13.72 -9.15 -8.23
C GLY A 174 12.53 -9.74 -8.95
N ASN A 175 12.00 -10.85 -8.46
CA ASN A 175 10.59 -11.20 -8.66
C ASN A 175 10.05 -11.57 -7.28
N ASP A 176 9.49 -10.58 -6.62
CA ASP A 176 9.29 -10.60 -5.19
C ASP A 176 7.92 -11.13 -4.81
N SER A 177 7.85 -11.74 -3.64
CA SER A 177 6.60 -12.22 -3.06
C SER A 177 6.33 -11.54 -1.72
N LEU A 178 5.40 -10.58 -1.74
CA LEU A 178 4.98 -9.82 -0.57
C LEU A 178 3.62 -10.33 -0.07
N TYR A 179 3.64 -10.97 1.10
CA TYR A 179 2.46 -11.43 1.81
C TYR A 179 2.21 -10.62 3.09
N CYS A 180 0.95 -10.22 3.30
CA CYS A 180 0.48 -9.64 4.54
C CYS A 180 -0.93 -10.11 4.94
N VAL A 181 -1.33 -9.91 6.19
CA VAL A 181 -2.74 -10.05 6.60
C VAL A 181 -3.45 -8.71 6.60
N VAL A 182 -2.88 -7.69 7.27
CA VAL A 182 -3.53 -6.38 7.41
C VAL A 182 -2.55 -5.24 7.70
N LEU A 183 -2.88 -3.98 7.35
CA LEU A 183 -2.09 -2.79 7.73
C LEU A 183 -0.64 -2.87 7.22
N SER A 184 -0.46 -3.11 5.92
CA SER A 184 0.84 -3.39 5.31
C SER A 184 0.94 -2.77 3.92
N GLN A 185 2.05 -2.99 3.22
CA GLN A 185 2.23 -2.67 1.80
C GLN A 185 1.91 -1.20 1.52
N GLY A 186 2.68 -0.31 2.14
CA GLY A 186 2.51 1.14 1.98
C GLY A 186 1.31 1.72 2.73
N PHE A 187 0.80 1.07 3.77
CA PHE A 187 -0.34 1.58 4.56
C PHE A 187 -0.01 2.83 5.39
N GLY A 188 -0.88 3.85 5.35
CA GLY A 188 -0.76 5.10 6.10
C GLY A 188 -1.92 5.36 7.06
N TYR A 189 -1.68 5.24 8.37
CA TYR A 189 -2.65 5.61 9.41
C TYR A 189 -2.59 7.12 9.75
N SER A 190 -3.43 7.60 10.67
CA SER A 190 -3.41 8.95 11.21
C SER A 190 -1.99 9.50 11.47
N LYS A 191 -1.69 10.68 10.88
CA LYS A 191 -0.37 11.34 10.89
C LYS A 191 0.80 10.46 10.40
N GLY A 192 0.49 9.34 9.77
CA GLY A 192 1.43 8.41 9.19
C GLY A 192 1.61 8.63 7.70
N CYS A 193 2.80 8.30 7.22
CA CYS A 193 3.10 8.13 5.81
C CYS A 193 3.66 6.72 5.64
N GLY A 194 2.92 5.87 4.92
CA GLY A 194 3.42 4.57 4.49
C GLY A 194 3.84 4.61 3.03
N LEU A 195 4.97 4.00 2.72
CA LEU A 195 5.55 3.97 1.38
C LEU A 195 6.17 2.59 1.13
N LEU A 196 5.67 1.91 0.11
CA LEU A 196 6.28 0.75 -0.52
C LEU A 196 6.66 1.13 -1.94
N ILE A 197 7.91 0.91 -2.34
CA ILE A 197 8.40 1.15 -3.70
C ILE A 197 9.08 -0.10 -4.21
N ASN A 198 8.63 -0.64 -5.32
CA ASN A 198 9.38 -1.62 -6.11
C ASN A 198 9.73 -0.99 -7.47
N TYR A 199 10.86 -1.38 -8.04
CA TYR A 199 11.38 -0.76 -9.26
C TYR A 199 11.28 -1.65 -10.49
N GLU A 200 11.68 -2.92 -10.38
CA GLU A 200 11.73 -3.90 -11.46
C GLU A 200 11.41 -5.29 -10.90
N GLY A 201 10.51 -6.03 -11.55
CA GLY A 201 10.26 -7.44 -11.22
C GLY A 201 8.83 -7.87 -11.51
N ASP A 202 8.59 -9.15 -11.77
CA ASP A 202 7.22 -9.67 -11.86
C ASP A 202 6.72 -10.03 -10.43
N ASP A 203 6.19 -9.02 -9.74
CA ASP A 203 5.99 -9.07 -8.30
C ASP A 203 4.59 -9.55 -7.89
N LYS A 204 4.51 -10.10 -6.67
CA LYS A 204 3.26 -10.59 -6.08
C LYS A 204 2.92 -9.86 -4.79
N TYR A 205 1.85 -9.09 -4.82
CA TYR A 205 1.30 -8.39 -3.67
C TYR A 205 0.04 -9.08 -3.17
N ILE A 206 0.17 -9.85 -2.09
CA ILE A 206 -0.92 -10.63 -1.50
C ILE A 206 -1.30 -10.08 -0.13
N ALA A 207 -2.54 -9.64 0.01
CA ALA A 207 -3.19 -9.47 1.31
C ALA A 207 -4.20 -10.61 1.53
N GLU A 208 -4.01 -11.37 2.59
CA GLU A 208 -4.77 -12.60 2.92
C GLU A 208 -6.30 -12.42 2.84
N ASP A 209 -6.96 -13.25 2.04
CA ASP A 209 -8.42 -13.28 1.92
C ASP A 209 -9.00 -14.71 1.74
N ASP A 210 -8.15 -15.74 1.69
CA ASP A 210 -8.58 -17.14 1.61
C ASP A 210 -8.96 -17.67 2.99
N THR A 211 -8.17 -17.33 4.01
CA THR A 211 -8.44 -17.64 5.41
C THR A 211 -8.99 -16.41 6.13
N ILE A 212 -10.26 -16.48 6.52
CA ILE A 212 -10.93 -15.34 7.14
C ILE A 212 -10.55 -15.21 8.62
N ILE A 213 -9.60 -14.32 8.90
CA ILE A 213 -9.03 -14.05 10.23
C ILE A 213 -9.30 -12.61 10.71
N ASN A 214 -9.53 -11.68 9.80
CA ASN A 214 -9.86 -10.28 10.09
C ASN A 214 -11.10 -9.84 9.30
N PRO A 215 -12.28 -10.45 9.54
CA PRO A 215 -13.47 -10.21 8.73
C PRO A 215 -13.88 -8.73 8.73
N SER A 216 -14.20 -8.22 7.55
CA SER A 216 -14.58 -6.82 7.39
C SER A 216 -15.97 -6.52 7.95
N SER A 217 -16.23 -5.25 8.27
CA SER A 217 -17.56 -4.80 8.71
C SER A 217 -18.60 -4.80 7.59
N GLN A 218 -18.13 -4.75 6.33
CA GLN A 218 -18.95 -4.72 5.12
C GLN A 218 -19.50 -6.10 4.76
N THR A 219 -18.70 -7.15 5.00
CA THR A 219 -19.00 -8.56 4.72
C THR A 219 -18.11 -9.41 5.61
N LYS A 220 -18.69 -10.50 6.15
CA LYS A 220 -17.95 -11.42 7.04
C LYS A 220 -17.22 -12.51 6.27
N GLU A 221 -17.44 -12.58 4.96
CA GLU A 221 -16.93 -13.59 4.06
C GLU A 221 -15.51 -13.26 3.58
N HIS A 222 -15.01 -12.06 3.86
CA HIS A 222 -13.74 -11.52 3.38
C HIS A 222 -13.05 -10.67 4.46
N ASN A 223 -11.72 -10.62 4.42
CA ASN A 223 -10.89 -9.85 5.34
C ASN A 223 -10.88 -8.36 5.01
N ALA A 224 -10.79 -7.52 6.04
CA ALA A 224 -10.30 -6.16 5.88
C ALA A 224 -8.78 -6.21 5.76
N SER A 225 -8.25 -5.84 4.59
CA SER A 225 -6.83 -5.91 4.25
C SER A 225 -6.11 -4.63 4.65
N LEU A 226 -6.65 -3.44 4.35
CA LEU A 226 -5.99 -2.16 4.68
C LEU A 226 -4.52 -2.15 4.22
N ALA A 227 -4.29 -2.56 2.97
CA ALA A 227 -2.97 -2.79 2.38
C ALA A 227 -2.90 -2.24 0.95
N GLN A 228 -1.73 -2.27 0.33
CA GLN A 228 -1.53 -1.84 -1.07
C GLN A 228 -1.87 -0.36 -1.25
N GLY A 229 -1.12 0.49 -0.55
CA GLY A 229 -1.21 1.95 -0.70
C GLY A 229 -2.42 2.58 -0.02
N VAL A 230 -2.96 1.97 1.04
CA VAL A 230 -4.18 2.49 1.70
C VAL A 230 -3.89 3.61 2.68
N GLY A 231 -4.63 4.71 2.57
CA GLY A 231 -4.70 5.75 3.60
C GLY A 231 -5.90 5.56 4.52
N PHE A 232 -5.72 5.64 5.83
CA PHE A 232 -6.81 5.39 6.78
C PHE A 232 -6.81 6.33 8.00
N GLY A 233 -7.99 6.85 8.36
CA GLY A 233 -8.24 7.61 9.57
C GLY A 233 -9.21 6.93 10.53
N LYS A 234 -9.07 7.22 11.83
CA LYS A 234 -10.02 6.74 12.84
C LYS A 234 -11.33 7.51 12.71
N ARG A 235 -12.34 6.88 12.12
CA ARG A 235 -13.72 7.37 12.20
C ARG A 235 -14.35 6.96 13.53
N ALA A 236 -14.72 7.93 14.35
CA ALA A 236 -15.20 7.66 15.69
C ALA A 236 -16.45 8.47 16.10
N ASP A 237 -17.07 9.19 15.17
CA ASP A 237 -18.29 9.99 15.40
C ASP A 237 -19.48 9.17 15.93
N TYR A 238 -19.55 7.88 15.61
CA TYR A 238 -20.60 6.96 16.06
C TYR A 238 -20.18 6.05 17.23
N ILE A 239 -18.96 6.22 17.77
CA ILE A 239 -18.46 5.47 18.94
C ILE A 239 -18.16 6.39 20.13
N ASP A 240 -16.98 7.01 20.18
CA ASP A 240 -16.49 7.82 21.30
C ASP A 240 -16.42 9.32 20.98
N GLY A 241 -16.71 9.72 19.73
CA GLY A 241 -16.62 11.10 19.25
C GLY A 241 -15.20 11.59 18.95
N HIS A 242 -14.17 10.77 19.17
CA HIS A 242 -12.76 11.14 19.00
C HIS A 242 -12.21 10.62 17.67
N SER A 243 -12.65 11.26 16.59
CA SER A 243 -12.18 10.97 15.24
C SER A 243 -10.80 11.60 14.97
N TRP A 244 -9.98 10.92 14.19
CA TRP A 244 -8.67 11.42 13.73
C TRP A 244 -8.59 11.34 12.22
N ALA A 245 -8.20 12.44 11.57
CA ALA A 245 -7.91 12.42 10.15
C ALA A 245 -6.81 11.38 9.85
N GLY A 246 -6.93 10.72 8.70
CA GLY A 246 -6.00 9.67 8.31
C GLY A 246 -4.65 10.16 7.84
N GLY A 247 -3.86 9.22 7.35
CA GLY A 247 -2.54 9.45 6.77
C GLY A 247 -2.53 9.35 5.26
N VAL A 248 -1.31 9.15 4.75
CA VAL A 248 -1.03 8.91 3.34
C VAL A 248 -0.45 7.52 3.21
N GLY A 249 -1.09 6.66 2.41
CA GLY A 249 -0.55 5.37 2.01
C GLY A 249 -0.19 5.38 0.53
N ILE A 250 0.95 4.78 0.18
CA ILE A 250 1.50 4.74 -1.17
C ILE A 250 2.13 3.37 -1.42
N LEU A 251 1.64 2.67 -2.44
CA LEU A 251 2.37 1.61 -3.13
C LEU A 251 2.77 2.17 -4.49
N CYS A 252 4.03 2.02 -4.87
CA CYS A 252 4.55 2.41 -6.17
C CYS A 252 5.35 1.25 -6.76
N ASP A 253 4.79 0.55 -7.73
CA ASP A 253 5.56 -0.29 -8.64
C ASP A 253 5.89 0.51 -9.90
N LEU A 254 6.98 0.18 -10.58
CA LEU A 254 7.46 0.93 -11.73
C LEU A 254 7.66 0.06 -12.98
N LYS A 255 7.88 -1.26 -12.87
CA LYS A 255 8.03 -2.15 -14.02
C LYS A 255 7.85 -3.62 -13.66
N GLY A 256 7.13 -4.34 -14.50
CA GLY A 256 7.03 -5.80 -14.48
C GLY A 256 5.60 -6.25 -14.70
N ASP A 257 5.37 -7.55 -14.87
CA ASP A 257 4.01 -8.09 -14.97
C ASP A 257 3.52 -8.50 -13.56
N ASP A 258 2.82 -7.59 -12.88
CA ASP A 258 2.51 -7.67 -11.46
C ASP A 258 1.15 -8.29 -11.13
N TYR A 259 1.09 -8.86 -9.92
CA TYR A 259 -0.12 -9.48 -9.40
C TYR A 259 -0.54 -8.92 -8.03
N TYR A 260 -1.67 -8.22 -8.01
CA TYR A 260 -2.29 -7.67 -6.80
C TYR A 260 -3.52 -8.47 -6.39
N SER A 261 -3.56 -8.96 -5.15
CA SER A 261 -4.73 -9.65 -4.59
C SER A 261 -5.04 -9.19 -3.17
N ALA A 262 -6.27 -8.78 -2.93
CA ALA A 262 -6.73 -8.37 -1.60
C ALA A 262 -8.24 -8.56 -1.40
N GLY A 263 -8.66 -8.60 -0.13
CA GLY A 263 -10.07 -8.58 0.25
C GLY A 263 -10.66 -7.16 0.16
N LEU A 264 -10.74 -6.49 1.31
CA LEU A 264 -11.37 -5.17 1.43
C LEU A 264 -10.40 -4.07 1.82
N PHE A 265 -10.65 -2.86 1.30
CA PHE A 265 -9.81 -1.68 1.52
C PHE A 265 -8.38 -1.94 1.08
N ALA A 266 -8.15 -1.92 -0.23
CA ALA A 266 -6.84 -2.15 -0.82
C ALA A 266 -6.67 -1.39 -2.14
N GLN A 267 -5.50 -1.49 -2.76
CA GLN A 267 -5.23 -1.03 -4.13
C GLN A 267 -5.52 0.46 -4.29
N GLY A 268 -4.80 1.29 -3.54
CA GLY A 268 -4.94 2.75 -3.57
C GLY A 268 -6.22 3.28 -2.92
N CYS A 269 -6.87 2.48 -2.07
CA CYS A 269 -8.10 2.87 -1.41
C CYS A 269 -7.90 3.84 -0.23
N ALA A 270 -8.90 4.66 0.08
CA ALA A 270 -8.82 5.60 1.19
C ALA A 270 -10.09 5.71 2.05
N TYR A 271 -9.90 5.85 3.36
CA TYR A 271 -10.97 5.98 4.34
C TYR A 271 -10.70 7.08 5.38
N TRP A 272 -11.66 8.01 5.52
CA TRP A 272 -11.71 9.03 6.58
C TRP A 272 -10.57 10.06 6.59
N PHE A 273 -10.72 11.12 5.77
CA PHE A 273 -9.76 12.22 5.65
C PHE A 273 -8.31 11.76 5.42
N SER A 274 -8.15 10.77 4.55
CA SER A 274 -6.87 10.17 4.19
C SER A 274 -6.63 10.24 2.68
N VAL A 275 -5.41 9.89 2.27
CA VAL A 275 -5.03 9.70 0.86
C VAL A 275 -4.45 8.29 0.70
N GLY A 276 -4.98 7.53 -0.24
CA GLY A 276 -4.44 6.23 -0.65
C GLY A 276 -4.05 6.27 -2.12
N MET A 277 -2.91 5.68 -2.47
CA MET A 277 -2.34 5.69 -3.80
C MET A 277 -1.74 4.32 -4.13
N LEU A 278 -2.15 3.73 -5.24
CA LEU A 278 -1.41 2.69 -5.93
C LEU A 278 -0.95 3.30 -7.26
N LEU A 279 0.35 3.32 -7.48
CA LEU A 279 0.99 3.82 -8.68
C LEU A 279 1.67 2.62 -9.32
N ASP A 280 1.23 2.26 -10.51
CA ASP A 280 1.76 1.12 -11.24
C ASP A 280 2.46 1.57 -12.52
N GLY A 281 3.47 0.82 -12.92
CA GLY A 281 4.42 1.13 -13.95
C GLY A 281 4.02 0.64 -15.33
N GLU A 282 5.02 0.18 -16.08
CA GLU A 282 4.80 -0.54 -17.34
C GLU A 282 4.70 -2.04 -17.02
N GLY A 283 3.69 -2.75 -17.54
CA GLY A 283 3.46 -4.17 -17.22
C GLY A 283 2.25 -4.73 -17.97
N ASP A 284 1.99 -6.04 -17.94
CA ASP A 284 0.64 -6.59 -18.16
C ASP A 284 0.09 -7.10 -16.80
N ASP A 285 -0.65 -6.25 -16.10
CA ASP A 285 -0.94 -6.39 -14.67
C ASP A 285 -2.30 -7.02 -14.33
N SER A 286 -2.40 -7.60 -13.13
CA SER A 286 -3.62 -8.22 -12.64
C SER A 286 -4.04 -7.72 -11.26
N TYR A 287 -5.14 -6.97 -11.21
CA TYR A 287 -5.74 -6.44 -10.00
C TYR A 287 -6.98 -7.24 -9.59
N LYS A 288 -6.88 -8.01 -8.50
CA LYS A 288 -8.01 -8.71 -7.89
C LYS A 288 -8.38 -8.14 -6.54
N GLY A 289 -9.65 -7.78 -6.39
CA GLY A 289 -10.18 -7.21 -5.17
C GLY A 289 -11.62 -7.61 -4.88
N VAL A 290 -12.09 -7.36 -3.66
CA VAL A 290 -13.48 -7.66 -3.27
C VAL A 290 -14.31 -6.39 -3.20
N TRP A 291 -14.03 -5.48 -2.26
CA TRP A 291 -14.86 -4.29 -2.00
C TRP A 291 -13.97 -3.16 -1.48
N TYR A 292 -14.15 -1.93 -1.95
CA TYR A 292 -13.31 -0.77 -1.61
C TYR A 292 -11.87 -0.99 -2.10
N VAL A 293 -11.74 -1.20 -3.41
CA VAL A 293 -10.49 -1.50 -4.10
C VAL A 293 -10.29 -0.59 -5.32
N GLN A 294 -9.11 -0.63 -5.93
CA GLN A 294 -8.77 -0.02 -7.23
C GLN A 294 -9.09 1.47 -7.31
N GLY A 295 -8.41 2.27 -6.48
CA GLY A 295 -8.54 3.73 -6.46
C GLY A 295 -9.89 4.23 -5.93
N SER A 296 -10.62 3.43 -5.16
CA SER A 296 -11.90 3.83 -4.56
C SER A 296 -11.74 4.43 -3.15
N GLY A 297 -12.81 4.98 -2.57
CA GLY A 297 -12.74 5.39 -1.17
C GLY A 297 -14.04 5.91 -0.56
N ALA A 298 -13.97 6.20 0.75
CA ALA A 298 -15.11 6.65 1.54
C ALA A 298 -14.79 7.71 2.60
N HIS A 299 -15.78 8.56 2.85
CA HIS A 299 -15.81 9.54 3.93
C HIS A 299 -14.69 10.60 3.87
N PHE A 300 -14.80 11.55 2.95
CA PHE A 300 -13.89 12.71 2.82
C PHE A 300 -12.43 12.36 2.49
N ALA A 301 -12.20 11.19 1.90
CA ALA A 301 -10.87 10.71 1.55
C ALA A 301 -10.56 10.94 0.06
N VAL A 302 -9.36 10.54 -0.37
CA VAL A 302 -8.96 10.47 -1.78
C VAL A 302 -8.32 9.11 -2.03
N GLY A 303 -9.00 8.26 -2.80
CA GLY A 303 -8.42 7.03 -3.33
C GLY A 303 -7.96 7.24 -4.76
N TYR A 304 -6.78 6.73 -5.09
CA TYR A 304 -6.15 6.91 -6.40
C TYR A 304 -5.44 5.63 -6.83
N LEU A 305 -5.75 5.17 -8.04
CA LEU A 305 -4.96 4.18 -8.77
C LEU A 305 -4.56 4.81 -10.10
N ASP A 306 -3.28 4.75 -10.43
CA ASP A 306 -2.72 5.25 -11.68
C ASP A 306 -1.80 4.17 -12.24
N ASP A 307 -2.27 3.53 -13.30
CA ASP A 307 -1.53 2.53 -14.05
C ASP A 307 -0.89 3.24 -15.25
N PHE A 308 0.41 3.00 -15.48
CA PHE A 308 1.13 3.74 -16.51
C PHE A 308 1.04 3.09 -17.90
N GLY A 309 0.44 1.90 -17.98
CA GLY A 309 -0.06 1.26 -19.19
C GLY A 309 0.38 -0.21 -19.29
N GLY A 310 -0.39 -0.99 -20.05
CA GLY A 310 -0.30 -2.44 -20.02
C GLY A 310 -1.53 -3.07 -20.65
N ASN A 311 -1.55 -4.38 -20.89
CA ASN A 311 -2.82 -5.07 -21.16
C ASN A 311 -3.35 -5.68 -19.87
N ASP A 312 -4.06 -4.87 -19.10
CA ASP A 312 -4.30 -5.10 -17.69
C ASP A 312 -5.66 -5.75 -17.44
N SER A 313 -5.77 -6.39 -16.28
CA SER A 313 -7.00 -7.05 -15.85
C SER A 313 -7.45 -6.56 -14.49
N TYR A 314 -8.62 -5.92 -14.48
CA TYR A 314 -9.26 -5.40 -13.28
C TYR A 314 -10.45 -6.26 -12.90
N HIS A 315 -10.38 -6.92 -11.74
CA HIS A 315 -11.45 -7.77 -11.24
C HIS A 315 -11.86 -7.41 -9.82
N ALA A 316 -13.08 -6.90 -9.68
CA ALA A 316 -13.72 -6.72 -8.38
C ALA A 316 -15.03 -7.51 -8.28
N THR A 317 -15.23 -8.19 -7.14
CA THR A 317 -16.41 -9.07 -6.97
C THR A 317 -17.59 -8.36 -6.30
N MET A 318 -17.35 -7.27 -5.55
CA MET A 318 -18.35 -6.52 -4.81
C MET A 318 -18.18 -5.00 -4.95
N ASN A 319 -19.12 -4.27 -4.35
CA ASN A 319 -19.36 -2.84 -4.50
C ASN A 319 -18.10 -1.95 -4.33
N MET A 320 -18.15 -0.68 -4.76
CA MET A 320 -17.08 0.33 -4.52
C MET A 320 -15.70 -0.11 -5.03
N ALA A 321 -15.54 -0.13 -6.35
CA ALA A 321 -14.29 -0.52 -6.99
C ALA A 321 -13.96 0.42 -8.16
N ILE A 322 -12.80 0.27 -8.80
CA ILE A 322 -12.45 0.86 -10.10
C ILE A 322 -12.83 2.36 -10.18
N GLY A 323 -12.20 3.18 -9.34
CA GLY A 323 -12.39 4.63 -9.32
C GLY A 323 -13.74 5.12 -8.73
N ALA A 324 -14.42 4.32 -7.91
CA ALA A 324 -15.67 4.73 -7.28
C ALA A 324 -15.48 5.63 -6.03
N GLY A 325 -16.30 6.68 -5.92
CA GLY A 325 -16.26 7.63 -4.79
C GLY A 325 -17.53 7.64 -3.94
N HIS A 326 -17.39 7.52 -2.61
CA HIS A 326 -18.50 7.54 -1.66
C HIS A 326 -18.35 8.63 -0.59
N ASP A 327 -19.46 9.29 -0.23
CA ASP A 327 -19.53 10.17 0.95
C ASP A 327 -18.45 11.26 0.97
N PHE A 328 -18.52 12.16 -0.02
CA PHE A 328 -17.57 13.27 -0.24
C PHE A 328 -16.13 12.85 -0.58
N THR A 329 -15.89 11.56 -0.80
CA THR A 329 -14.60 11.05 -1.30
C THR A 329 -14.49 11.17 -2.80
N ILE A 330 -13.26 11.43 -3.25
CA ILE A 330 -12.83 11.21 -4.63
C ILE A 330 -12.30 9.78 -4.72
N GLY A 331 -12.92 8.96 -5.57
CA GLY A 331 -12.28 7.76 -6.09
C GLY A 331 -11.84 8.06 -7.53
N TYR A 332 -10.62 7.69 -7.87
CA TYR A 332 -10.07 7.90 -9.20
C TYR A 332 -9.20 6.73 -9.61
N LEU A 333 -9.56 6.08 -10.72
CA LEU A 333 -8.68 5.19 -11.46
C LEU A 333 -8.31 5.86 -12.79
N ASN A 334 -7.01 5.91 -13.05
CA ASN A 334 -6.41 6.44 -14.27
C ASN A 334 -5.60 5.32 -14.95
N GLU A 335 -6.16 4.74 -16.01
CA GLU A 335 -5.50 3.78 -16.88
C GLU A 335 -4.90 4.55 -18.06
N ARG A 336 -3.58 4.46 -18.26
CA ARG A 336 -2.87 5.22 -19.30
C ARG A 336 -2.76 4.46 -20.61
N GLY A 337 -3.10 3.18 -20.62
CA GLY A 337 -3.70 2.49 -21.75
C GLY A 337 -3.07 1.16 -22.11
N GLY A 338 -3.78 0.41 -22.94
CA GLY A 338 -3.32 -0.80 -23.60
C GLY A 338 -4.51 -1.56 -24.15
N ASN A 339 -4.83 -2.78 -23.71
CA ASN A 339 -6.09 -3.42 -24.11
C ASN A 339 -6.67 -4.18 -22.93
N ASP A 340 -7.54 -3.51 -22.20
CA ASP A 340 -7.77 -3.81 -20.81
C ASP A 340 -9.11 -4.51 -20.59
N ILE A 341 -9.16 -5.33 -19.54
CA ILE A 341 -10.34 -6.11 -19.20
C ILE A 341 -10.85 -5.71 -17.83
N TYR A 342 -12.02 -5.09 -17.83
CA TYR A 342 -12.70 -4.65 -16.62
C TYR A 342 -13.89 -5.56 -16.28
N ASN A 343 -13.76 -6.28 -15.17
CA ASN A 343 -14.83 -7.06 -14.56
C ASN A 343 -15.38 -6.32 -13.33
N ALA A 344 -16.42 -5.53 -13.58
CA ALA A 344 -16.86 -4.47 -12.70
C ALA A 344 -18.18 -4.82 -11.97
N PRO A 345 -18.19 -4.77 -10.63
CA PRO A 345 -19.40 -4.96 -9.82
C PRO A 345 -20.22 -3.66 -9.80
N ASN A 346 -21.27 -3.58 -8.97
CA ASN A 346 -21.98 -2.31 -8.77
C ASN A 346 -21.05 -1.23 -8.18
N LEU A 347 -21.35 0.05 -8.43
CA LEU A 347 -20.62 1.21 -7.92
C LEU A 347 -19.13 1.12 -8.25
N SER A 348 -18.86 1.21 -9.54
CA SER A 348 -17.54 1.02 -10.14
C SER A 348 -17.41 1.82 -11.43
N LEU A 349 -16.24 1.80 -12.07
CA LEU A 349 -15.97 2.48 -13.34
C LEU A 349 -16.40 3.95 -13.27
N GLY A 350 -15.88 4.64 -12.26
CA GLY A 350 -16.17 6.05 -12.01
C GLY A 350 -17.53 6.31 -11.39
N GLY A 351 -18.10 5.33 -10.68
CA GLY A 351 -19.39 5.45 -10.01
C GLY A 351 -19.36 6.41 -8.81
N GLY A 352 -20.28 7.37 -8.77
CA GLY A 352 -20.44 8.29 -7.64
C GLY A 352 -21.58 7.90 -6.70
N ASN A 353 -21.36 7.89 -5.38
CA ASN A 353 -22.42 7.61 -4.41
C ASN A 353 -22.45 8.58 -3.24
N ALA A 354 -23.66 9.02 -2.87
CA ALA A 354 -23.90 9.82 -1.68
C ALA A 354 -22.94 11.02 -1.60
N ASN A 355 -22.95 11.91 -2.59
CA ASN A 355 -22.08 13.08 -2.66
C ASN A 355 -20.58 12.78 -2.88
N GLY A 356 -20.21 11.52 -3.11
CA GLY A 356 -18.89 11.17 -3.62
C GLY A 356 -18.70 11.55 -5.09
N ILE A 357 -17.44 11.51 -5.51
CA ILE A 357 -16.98 11.80 -6.86
C ILE A 357 -16.25 10.55 -7.34
N GLY A 358 -16.85 9.82 -8.26
CA GLY A 358 -16.18 8.72 -8.95
C GLY A 358 -15.62 9.18 -10.29
N ILE A 359 -14.38 8.83 -10.57
CA ILE A 359 -13.70 9.13 -11.82
C ILE A 359 -13.03 7.85 -12.31
N PHE A 360 -13.34 7.47 -13.54
CA PHE A 360 -12.62 6.47 -14.29
C PHE A 360 -12.15 7.10 -15.59
N HIS A 361 -10.87 6.93 -15.90
CA HIS A 361 -10.26 7.44 -17.09
C HIS A 361 -9.34 6.38 -17.67
N ASP A 362 -9.77 5.77 -18.76
CA ASP A 362 -8.95 4.99 -19.67
C ASP A 362 -8.50 5.91 -20.81
N HIS A 363 -7.20 5.96 -21.07
CA HIS A 363 -6.63 6.87 -22.06
C HIS A 363 -6.72 6.33 -23.49
N SER A 364 -6.63 5.01 -23.69
CA SER A 364 -6.65 4.37 -25.01
C SER A 364 -6.59 2.86 -24.90
N GLY A 365 -7.26 2.16 -25.81
CA GLY A 365 -7.12 0.72 -25.95
C GLY A 365 -8.24 0.11 -26.77
N ASP A 366 -8.23 -1.19 -27.06
CA ASP A 366 -9.45 -1.89 -27.48
C ASP A 366 -10.01 -2.67 -26.27
N ASP A 367 -10.83 -1.99 -25.45
CA ASP A 367 -11.09 -2.44 -24.08
C ASP A 367 -12.40 -3.24 -23.94
N VAL A 368 -12.50 -3.99 -22.83
CA VAL A 368 -13.68 -4.79 -22.52
C VAL A 368 -14.23 -4.45 -21.14
N TYR A 369 -15.41 -3.81 -21.15
CA TYR A 369 -16.15 -3.42 -19.96
C TYR A 369 -17.30 -4.40 -19.67
N THR A 370 -17.11 -5.29 -18.72
CA THR A 370 -18.13 -6.22 -18.24
C THR A 370 -18.66 -5.76 -16.88
N THR A 371 -19.89 -5.25 -16.85
CA THR A 371 -20.51 -4.77 -15.61
C THR A 371 -21.65 -5.65 -15.10
N GLN A 372 -21.95 -5.59 -13.80
CA GLN A 372 -23.12 -6.25 -13.20
C GLN A 372 -24.33 -5.30 -13.03
N GLY A 373 -24.34 -4.18 -13.76
CA GLY A 373 -25.34 -3.13 -13.65
C GLY A 373 -25.24 -2.26 -12.39
N GLY A 374 -26.24 -1.41 -12.19
CA GLY A 374 -26.27 -0.47 -11.07
C GLY A 374 -25.53 0.83 -11.37
N THR A 375 -24.70 1.32 -10.44
CA THR A 375 -24.02 2.64 -10.51
C THR A 375 -22.64 2.50 -11.17
N THR A 376 -22.60 2.06 -12.43
CA THR A 376 -21.37 1.81 -13.19
C THR A 376 -21.21 2.80 -14.35
N LEU A 377 -20.07 2.82 -15.05
CA LEU A 377 -19.85 3.59 -16.29
C LEU A 377 -20.21 5.08 -16.14
N GLY A 378 -19.70 5.70 -15.06
CA GLY A 378 -19.91 7.11 -14.78
C GLY A 378 -21.32 7.44 -14.30
N ARG A 379 -22.08 6.46 -13.81
CA ARG A 379 -23.36 6.72 -13.13
C ARG A 379 -23.13 7.30 -11.73
N ALA A 380 -24.13 8.02 -11.24
CA ALA A 380 -24.12 8.61 -9.91
C ALA A 380 -25.41 8.28 -9.17
N ASN A 381 -25.34 8.22 -7.83
CA ASN A 381 -26.48 7.91 -6.97
C ASN A 381 -26.50 8.84 -5.75
N VAL A 382 -27.59 9.60 -5.63
CA VAL A 382 -27.78 10.61 -4.56
C VAL A 382 -28.21 9.99 -3.23
N SER A 383 -27.77 10.62 -2.14
CA SER A 383 -28.36 10.37 -0.82
C SER A 383 -29.71 11.10 -0.72
N LYS A 384 -30.78 10.40 -0.33
CA LYS A 384 -32.10 11.00 -0.05
C LYS A 384 -32.27 11.41 1.43
N LYS A 385 -31.16 11.55 2.18
CA LYS A 385 -31.19 11.79 3.63
C LYS A 385 -30.76 13.21 3.99
N GLY A 386 -31.71 14.01 4.46
CA GLY A 386 -31.44 15.33 5.03
C GLY A 386 -30.76 16.29 4.04
N PRO A 387 -29.96 17.26 4.52
CA PRO A 387 -29.35 18.29 3.65
C PRO A 387 -28.48 17.76 2.50
N ARG A 388 -28.05 16.50 2.57
CA ARG A 388 -27.23 15.83 1.55
C ARG A 388 -27.96 15.64 0.22
N GLU A 389 -29.30 15.67 0.23
CA GLU A 389 -30.10 15.59 -0.99
C GLU A 389 -29.90 16.79 -1.93
N PHE A 390 -29.37 17.90 -1.39
CA PHE A 390 -29.11 19.15 -2.09
C PHE A 390 -27.63 19.38 -2.45
N LEU A 391 -26.81 18.33 -2.33
CA LEU A 391 -25.38 18.39 -2.63
C LEU A 391 -25.08 17.48 -3.82
N HIS A 392 -24.13 17.91 -4.67
CA HIS A 392 -23.80 17.17 -5.88
C HIS A 392 -23.16 15.82 -5.55
N VAL A 393 -23.45 14.84 -6.41
CA VAL A 393 -22.73 13.58 -6.57
C VAL A 393 -22.30 13.49 -8.03
N PHE A 394 -21.08 13.06 -8.27
CA PHE A 394 -20.51 12.99 -9.62
C PHE A 394 -20.07 11.56 -9.92
N GLY A 395 -20.52 11.06 -11.07
CA GLY A 395 -19.94 9.88 -11.70
C GLY A 395 -19.40 10.28 -13.07
N ILE A 396 -18.16 9.91 -13.35
CA ILE A 396 -17.45 10.30 -14.56
C ILE A 396 -16.74 9.07 -15.11
N PHE A 397 -17.09 8.70 -16.34
CA PHE A 397 -16.41 7.69 -17.13
C PHE A 397 -15.85 8.31 -18.38
N ILE A 398 -14.58 8.06 -18.65
CA ILE A 398 -13.89 8.52 -19.84
C ILE A 398 -13.08 7.35 -20.38
N ASP A 399 -13.38 6.97 -21.61
CA ASP A 399 -12.52 6.17 -22.48
C ASP A 399 -12.01 7.10 -23.58
N GLY A 400 -10.68 7.18 -23.69
CA GLY A 400 -9.96 8.14 -24.52
C GLY A 400 -9.86 7.74 -25.98
N GLY A 401 -10.10 6.48 -26.32
CA GLY A 401 -10.26 6.01 -27.69
C GLY A 401 -9.98 4.53 -27.86
N GLY A 402 -10.68 3.90 -28.82
CA GLY A 402 -10.68 2.45 -28.91
C GLY A 402 -11.80 1.87 -29.77
N ASN A 403 -11.85 0.54 -29.85
CA ASN A 403 -13.01 -0.21 -30.35
C ASN A 403 -13.61 -1.10 -29.25
N ASP A 404 -14.25 -0.44 -28.30
CA ASP A 404 -14.49 -1.06 -26.99
C ASP A 404 -15.77 -1.88 -26.95
N LYS A 405 -15.80 -2.84 -26.02
CA LYS A 405 -16.94 -3.73 -25.83
C LYS A 405 -17.62 -3.44 -24.50
N TYR A 406 -18.91 -3.15 -24.57
CA TYR A 406 -19.77 -2.93 -23.42
C TYR A 406 -20.88 -3.97 -23.39
N ASN A 407 -21.24 -4.44 -22.19
CA ASN A 407 -22.42 -5.29 -21.99
C ASN A 407 -23.69 -4.51 -21.61
N GLU A 408 -23.57 -3.22 -21.26
CA GLU A 408 -24.70 -2.34 -20.93
C GLU A 408 -25.32 -1.71 -22.19
N PRO A 409 -26.66 -1.65 -22.32
CA PRO A 409 -27.31 -1.21 -23.55
C PRO A 409 -27.22 0.30 -23.82
N TYR A 410 -26.78 1.09 -22.84
CA TYR A 410 -26.69 2.55 -22.93
C TYR A 410 -25.27 3.07 -23.22
N ALA A 411 -24.26 2.20 -23.17
CA ALA A 411 -22.87 2.52 -23.46
C ALA A 411 -22.43 1.81 -24.75
N LYS A 412 -21.59 2.47 -25.54
CA LYS A 412 -21.03 1.93 -26.78
C LYS A 412 -19.87 2.81 -27.25
N SER A 413 -18.98 2.21 -28.05
CA SER A 413 -17.85 2.92 -28.64
C SER A 413 -18.25 4.16 -29.43
N ASN A 414 -17.37 5.16 -29.40
CA ASN A 414 -17.47 6.43 -30.10
C ASN A 414 -18.75 7.21 -29.73
N THR A 415 -19.17 7.16 -28.46
CA THR A 415 -20.34 7.92 -28.01
C THR A 415 -20.18 8.63 -26.68
N ARG A 416 -21.11 9.57 -26.45
CA ARG A 416 -21.28 10.24 -25.17
C ARG A 416 -22.66 9.96 -24.66
N TRP A 417 -22.77 9.68 -23.37
CA TRP A 417 -24.05 9.47 -22.72
C TRP A 417 -24.17 10.31 -21.46
N ILE A 418 -25.42 10.67 -21.17
CA ILE A 418 -25.81 11.11 -19.84
C ILE A 418 -26.34 9.88 -19.14
N SER A 419 -25.72 9.56 -18.02
CA SER A 419 -26.04 8.40 -17.20
C SER A 419 -27.52 8.36 -16.82
N PRO A 420 -28.18 7.18 -16.89
CA PRO A 420 -29.55 7.03 -16.44
C PRO A 420 -29.69 7.43 -14.97
N LYS A 421 -30.65 8.30 -14.69
CA LYS A 421 -30.94 8.76 -13.32
C LYS A 421 -31.41 7.59 -12.44
N THR A 422 -31.11 7.67 -11.16
CA THR A 422 -31.57 6.73 -10.13
C THR A 422 -33.09 6.74 -10.01
N ASP A 423 -33.71 7.91 -10.21
CA ASP A 423 -35.16 8.11 -10.26
C ASP A 423 -35.54 8.83 -11.58
N PRO A 424 -36.01 8.09 -12.61
CA PRO A 424 -36.35 8.68 -13.90
C PRO A 424 -37.56 9.62 -13.86
N GLU A 425 -38.49 9.41 -12.93
CA GLU A 425 -39.73 10.21 -12.82
C GLU A 425 -39.52 11.45 -11.94
N GLY A 426 -38.65 11.34 -10.93
CA GLY A 426 -38.28 12.40 -9.99
C GLY A 426 -36.80 12.75 -10.07
N THR A 427 -36.32 13.16 -11.26
CA THR A 427 -34.89 13.40 -11.48
C THR A 427 -34.30 14.41 -10.48
N ASN A 428 -33.21 14.05 -9.81
CA ASN A 428 -32.51 14.94 -8.90
C ASN A 428 -31.46 15.77 -9.69
N PRO A 429 -31.52 17.12 -9.65
CA PRO A 429 -30.56 17.96 -10.37
C PRO A 429 -29.12 17.87 -9.84
N TYR A 430 -28.91 17.36 -8.62
CA TYR A 430 -27.60 17.18 -8.01
C TYR A 430 -26.97 15.82 -8.34
N GLU A 431 -27.70 14.93 -9.03
CA GLU A 431 -27.18 13.66 -9.53
C GLU A 431 -26.55 13.88 -10.91
N ILE A 432 -25.22 13.98 -10.99
CA ILE A 432 -24.53 14.22 -12.26
C ILE A 432 -23.73 12.98 -12.63
N GLY A 433 -24.13 12.32 -13.71
CA GLY A 433 -23.41 11.18 -14.25
C GLY A 433 -23.20 11.34 -15.74
N VAL A 434 -21.98 11.14 -16.20
CA VAL A 434 -21.57 11.29 -17.61
C VAL A 434 -20.63 10.17 -17.99
N GLY A 435 -20.75 9.72 -19.24
CA GLY A 435 -19.75 8.85 -19.85
C GLY A 435 -19.40 9.30 -21.25
N ILE A 436 -18.14 9.10 -21.61
CA ILE A 436 -17.55 9.49 -22.88
C ILE A 436 -16.67 8.33 -23.33
N ASP A 437 -16.79 8.00 -24.60
CA ASP A 437 -15.94 7.07 -25.33
C ASP A 437 -15.69 7.70 -26.72
N ARG A 438 -14.44 7.66 -27.20
CA ARG A 438 -13.98 8.51 -28.31
C ARG A 438 -13.66 7.80 -29.61
#